data_AF-A0A066ZXJ7-F1
#
_entry.id   AF-A0A066ZXJ7-F1
#
_cell.length_a   1.000
_cell.length_b   1.000
_cell.length_c   1.000
_cell.angle_alpha   90.00
_cell.angle_beta   90.00
_cell.angle_gamma   90.00
#
_symmetry.space_group_name_H-M   'P 1'
#
loop_
_entity.id
_entity.type
_entity.pdbx_description
1 polymer ?
#
loop_
_entity_poly.entity_id
_entity_poly.type
_entity_poly.pdbx_seq_one_letter_code
_entity_poly.pdbx_strand_id
1 'polypeptide(L)'
;MRHEISYIVDGDLKDRYEPKANPLSCFKDQCDMRRHSYQESINYRAFSDKNDHSFNLWSELLEFLNGDSDGEKIHTIRGYVFGNRRNVFVELKAIEE
;
A
#
# COMPACT_ATOMS: atom_id res chain seq x y z
N MET A 1 0.23 12.47 13.60
CA MET A 1 -0.23 11.47 12.61
C MET A 1 0.80 10.36 12.54
N ARG A 2 0.42 9.16 12.98
CA ARG A 2 1.28 7.96 12.93
C ARG A 2 0.94 7.14 11.69
N HIS A 3 1.84 6.27 11.26
CA HIS A 3 1.59 5.36 10.14
C HIS A 3 1.77 3.92 10.61
N GLU A 4 1.06 3.00 9.98
CA GLU A 4 1.19 1.56 10.23
C GLU A 4 1.30 0.84 8.90
N ILE A 5 2.23 -0.11 8.81
CA ILE A 5 2.34 -1.04 7.68
C ILE A 5 1.92 -2.43 8.18
N SER A 6 0.94 -3.03 7.51
CA SER A 6 0.43 -4.37 7.78
C SER A 6 0.64 -5.28 6.56
N TYR A 7 1.00 -6.54 6.79
CA TYR A 7 1.07 -7.59 5.77
C TYR A 7 -0.04 -8.60 6.00
N ILE A 8 -0.89 -8.79 4.99
CA ILE A 8 -2.13 -9.58 5.09
C ILE A 8 -2.15 -10.66 4.00
N VAL A 9 -2.57 -11.86 4.38
CA VAL A 9 -2.70 -13.02 3.48
C VAL A 9 -4.03 -13.72 3.72
N ASP A 10 -4.86 -13.81 2.70
CA ASP A 10 -6.21 -14.40 2.74
C ASP A 10 -7.09 -13.81 3.86
N GLY A 11 -6.88 -12.53 4.19
CA GLY A 11 -7.58 -11.83 5.26
C GLY A 11 -6.91 -11.92 6.64
N ASP A 12 -5.91 -12.79 6.81
CA ASP A 12 -5.16 -12.89 8.07
C ASP A 12 -4.02 -11.86 8.14
N LEU A 13 -3.95 -11.12 9.24
CA LEU A 13 -2.77 -10.32 9.57
C LEU A 13 -1.58 -11.23 9.90
N LYS A 14 -0.48 -11.07 9.18
CA LYS A 14 0.76 -11.85 9.37
C LYS A 14 1.87 -11.03 10.02
N ASP A 15 1.94 -9.73 9.72
CA ASP A 15 2.92 -8.82 10.31
C ASP A 15 2.35 -7.40 10.37
N ARG A 16 2.84 -6.61 11.32
CA ARG A 16 2.42 -5.23 11.56
C ARG A 16 3.51 -4.45 12.28
N TYR A 17 3.82 -3.26 11.77
CA TYR A 17 4.75 -2.36 12.44
C TYR A 17 4.51 -0.88 12.08
N GLU A 18 4.98 0.01 12.95
CA GLU A 18 5.08 1.45 12.68
C GLU A 18 6.43 1.75 11.98
N PRO A 19 6.43 2.31 10.75
CA PRO A 19 7.66 2.59 10.03
C PRO A 19 8.46 3.69 10.72
N LYS A 20 9.74 3.41 11.00
CA LYS A 20 10.67 4.37 11.62
C LYS A 20 11.31 5.34 10.60
N ALA A 21 11.21 5.03 9.32
CA ALA A 21 11.68 5.85 8.21
C ALA A 21 10.49 6.36 7.39
N ASN A 22 10.75 6.92 6.21
CA ASN A 22 9.70 7.39 5.30
C ASN A 22 8.66 6.28 5.05
N PRO A 23 7.38 6.45 5.44
CA PRO A 23 6.39 5.38 5.39
C PRO A 23 6.15 4.82 3.99
N LEU A 24 6.15 5.68 2.95
CA LEU A 24 5.98 5.25 1.56
C LEU A 24 7.16 4.39 1.08
N SER A 25 8.37 4.73 1.47
CA SER A 25 9.57 3.96 1.13
C SER A 25 9.54 2.57 1.80
N CYS A 26 9.26 2.52 3.11
CA CYS A 26 9.11 1.24 3.82
C CYS A 26 7.98 0.37 3.25
N PHE A 27 6.87 0.99 2.86
CA PHE A 27 5.75 0.30 2.22
C PHE A 27 6.17 -0.30 0.88
N LYS A 28 6.86 0.47 0.04
CA LYS A 28 7.36 -0.01 -1.26
C LYS A 28 8.30 -1.21 -1.08
N ASP A 29 9.24 -1.13 -0.14
CA ASP A 29 10.19 -2.21 0.13
C ASP A 29 9.48 -3.50 0.57
N GLN A 30 8.44 -3.39 1.41
CA GLN A 30 7.61 -4.53 1.78
C GLN A 30 6.89 -5.12 0.56
N CYS A 31 6.27 -4.29 -0.28
CA CYS A 31 5.65 -4.74 -1.51
C CYS A 31 6.65 -5.48 -2.41
N ASP A 32 7.81 -4.88 -2.68
CA ASP A 32 8.86 -5.46 -3.53
C ASP A 32 9.39 -6.79 -2.98
N MET A 33 9.59 -6.90 -1.67
CA MET A 33 10.02 -8.13 -1.00
C MET A 33 9.00 -9.25 -1.17
N ARG A 34 7.70 -8.95 -0.99
CA ARG A 34 6.63 -9.94 -1.22
C ARG A 34 6.55 -10.32 -2.69
N ARG A 35 6.59 -9.34 -3.60
CA ARG A 35 6.60 -9.58 -5.05
C ARG A 35 7.70 -10.54 -5.46
N HIS A 36 8.93 -10.30 -5.01
CA HIS A 36 10.08 -11.15 -5.34
C HIS A 36 9.90 -12.59 -4.84
N SER A 37 9.31 -12.77 -3.65
CA SER A 37 9.03 -14.08 -3.07
C SER A 37 8.03 -14.92 -3.89
N TYR A 38 7.19 -14.28 -4.70
CA TYR A 38 6.18 -14.95 -5.52
C TYR A 38 6.41 -14.86 -7.04
N GLN A 39 7.38 -14.06 -7.50
CA GLN A 39 7.60 -13.71 -8.92
C GLN A 39 6.36 -13.05 -9.57
N GLU A 40 5.69 -12.19 -8.82
CA GLU A 40 4.36 -11.65 -9.16
C GLU A 40 4.39 -10.20 -9.64
N SER A 41 3.24 -9.67 -10.07
CA SER A 41 3.05 -8.24 -10.29
C SER A 41 2.45 -7.58 -9.04
N ILE A 42 2.50 -6.25 -8.97
CA ILE A 42 1.82 -5.50 -7.91
C ILE A 42 0.84 -4.52 -8.57
N ASN A 43 -0.41 -4.50 -8.07
CA ASN A 43 -1.33 -3.41 -8.31
C ASN A 43 -1.51 -2.63 -7.00
N TYR A 44 -1.33 -1.32 -7.08
CA TYR A 44 -1.50 -0.43 -5.94
C TYR A 44 -2.91 0.16 -5.96
N ARG A 45 -3.50 0.33 -4.78
CA ARG A 45 -4.77 1.06 -4.60
C ARG A 45 -4.64 2.08 -3.49
N ALA A 46 -4.99 3.33 -3.76
CA ALA A 46 -5.08 4.39 -2.77
C ALA A 46 -6.56 4.63 -2.43
N PHE A 47 -6.87 4.77 -1.15
CA PHE A 47 -8.22 4.94 -0.64
C PHE A 47 -8.36 6.31 0.04
N SER A 48 -9.32 7.09 -0.43
CA SER A 48 -9.82 8.31 0.19
C SER A 48 -11.23 8.07 0.75
N ASP A 49 -11.78 9.05 1.47
CA ASP A 49 -13.13 8.98 2.01
C ASP A 49 -14.22 8.84 0.91
N LYS A 50 -13.91 9.25 -0.32
CA LYS A 50 -14.87 9.34 -1.43
C LYS A 50 -14.62 8.30 -2.52
N ASN A 51 -13.35 7.99 -2.77
CA ASN A 51 -12.93 7.25 -3.95
C ASN A 51 -11.82 6.25 -3.61
N ASP A 52 -11.68 5.25 -4.47
CA ASP A 52 -10.49 4.43 -4.54
C ASP A 52 -9.87 4.53 -5.94
N HIS A 53 -8.55 4.60 -5.98
CA HIS A 53 -7.77 4.80 -7.20
C HIS A 53 -6.81 3.63 -7.37
N SER A 54 -6.73 3.04 -8.56
CA SER A 54 -5.88 1.87 -8.86
C SER A 54 -4.76 2.21 -9.84
N PHE A 55 -3.57 1.69 -9.56
CA PHE A 55 -2.35 1.96 -10.30
C PHE A 55 -1.58 0.66 -10.54
N ASN A 56 -1.08 0.46 -11.76
CA ASN A 56 -0.28 -0.73 -12.09
C ASN A 56 1.21 -0.48 -11.91
N LEU A 57 1.63 0.78 -11.82
CA LEU A 57 3.01 1.17 -11.61
C LEU A 57 3.16 1.99 -10.33
N TRP A 58 4.30 1.81 -9.68
CA TRP A 58 4.67 2.62 -8.51
C TRP A 58 4.79 4.12 -8.86
N SER A 59 5.28 4.44 -10.06
CA SER A 59 5.38 5.82 -10.54
C SER A 59 4.02 6.51 -10.67
N GLU A 60 3.01 5.81 -11.18
CA GLU A 60 1.64 6.35 -11.31
C GLU A 60 1.04 6.69 -9.95
N LEU A 61 1.23 5.79 -8.96
CA LEU A 61 0.82 6.07 -7.58
C LEU A 61 1.55 7.30 -7.02
N LEU A 62 2.86 7.43 -7.25
CA LEU A 62 3.62 8.60 -6.77
C LEU A 62 3.17 9.90 -7.45
N GLU A 63 2.92 9.88 -8.74
CA GLU A 63 2.39 11.04 -9.47
C GLU A 63 1.03 11.44 -8.92
N PHE A 64 0.16 10.47 -8.64
CA PHE A 64 -1.13 10.72 -8.00
C PHE A 64 -0.99 11.34 -6.59
N LEU A 65 -0.11 10.79 -5.74
CA LEU A 65 0.09 11.28 -4.37
C LEU A 65 0.78 12.65 -4.31
N ASN A 66 1.59 13.00 -5.31
CA ASN A 66 2.23 14.31 -5.43
C ASN A 66 1.39 15.32 -6.22
N GLY A 67 0.37 14.86 -6.94
CA GLY A 67 -0.58 15.70 -7.64
C GLY A 67 -1.43 16.51 -6.66
N ASP A 68 -1.93 17.65 -7.12
CA ASP A 68 -2.84 18.49 -6.35
C ASP A 68 -4.21 17.80 -6.31
N SER A 69 -4.36 16.85 -5.39
CA SER A 69 -5.49 15.93 -5.34
C SER A 69 -6.71 16.60 -4.70
N ASP A 70 -7.22 17.73 -5.22
CA ASP A 70 -8.51 18.37 -4.84
C ASP A 70 -8.91 18.35 -3.33
N GLY A 71 -7.92 18.33 -2.42
CA GLY A 71 -8.13 18.10 -0.98
C GLY A 71 -8.58 16.68 -0.57
N GLU A 72 -8.59 15.69 -1.46
CA GLU A 72 -8.78 14.27 -1.13
C GLU A 72 -7.63 13.78 -0.24
N LYS A 73 -7.97 13.48 1.01
CA LYS A 73 -7.05 12.90 1.97
C LYS A 73 -6.99 11.39 1.81
N ILE A 74 -5.83 10.87 1.41
CA ILE A 74 -5.58 9.43 1.35
C ILE A 74 -5.32 8.91 2.76
N HIS A 75 -6.19 8.01 3.23
CA HIS A 75 -6.04 7.39 4.55
C HIS A 75 -5.36 6.02 4.48
N THR A 76 -5.39 5.36 3.33
CA THR A 76 -4.83 4.01 3.18
C THR A 76 -4.31 3.78 1.76
N ILE A 77 -3.19 3.09 1.66
CA ILE A 77 -2.63 2.60 0.39
C ILE A 77 -2.41 1.09 0.55
N ARG A 78 -2.83 0.29 -0.45
CA ARG A 78 -2.59 -1.15 -0.50
C ARG A 78 -1.80 -1.53 -1.73
N GLY A 79 -0.84 -2.43 -1.58
CA GLY A 79 -0.11 -3.08 -2.67
C GLY A 79 -0.51 -4.53 -2.73
N TYR A 80 -1.38 -4.87 -3.69
CA TYR A 80 -1.85 -6.22 -3.93
C TYR A 80 -0.85 -6.97 -4.80
N VAL A 81 -0.34 -8.09 -4.28
CA VAL A 81 0.59 -8.96 -5.01
C VAL A 81 -0.25 -9.95 -5.81
N PHE A 82 -0.20 -9.85 -7.13
CA PHE A 82 -1.05 -10.58 -8.08
C PHE A 82 -0.28 -11.67 -8.83
N GLY A 83 -0.78 -12.90 -8.71
CA GLY A 83 -0.26 -14.09 -9.40
C GLY A 83 -0.43 -15.39 -8.61
N ASN A 84 -0.82 -15.28 -7.33
CA ASN A 84 -1.13 -16.43 -6.48
C ASN A 84 -2.64 -16.73 -6.48
N ARG A 85 -3.02 -17.95 -6.08
CA ARG A 85 -4.41 -18.29 -5.69
C ARG A 85 -4.83 -17.63 -4.37
N ARG A 86 -3.89 -16.96 -3.70
CA ARG A 86 -4.05 -16.33 -2.38
C ARG A 86 -4.21 -14.83 -2.54
N ASN A 87 -5.03 -14.21 -1.69
CA ASN A 87 -5.18 -12.76 -1.64
C ASN A 87 -4.09 -12.17 -0.74
N VAL A 88 -3.01 -11.68 -1.36
CA VAL A 88 -1.84 -11.16 -0.64
C VAL A 88 -1.76 -9.65 -0.85
N PHE A 89 -1.71 -8.87 0.23
CA PHE A 89 -1.44 -7.44 0.13
C PHE A 89 -0.68 -6.89 1.32
N VAL A 90 0.06 -5.82 1.06
CA VAL A 90 0.63 -4.94 2.08
C VAL A 90 -0.27 -3.71 2.16
N GLU A 91 -0.53 -3.22 3.37
CA GLU A 91 -1.34 -2.03 3.64
C GLU A 91 -0.47 -1.00 4.38
N LEU A 92 -0.47 0.24 3.91
CA LEU A 92 0.00 1.41 4.63
C LEU A 92 -1.21 2.24 5.03
N LYS A 93 -1.41 2.46 6.32
CA LYS A 93 -2.54 3.21 6.88
C LYS A 93 -2.05 4.42 7.67
N ALA A 94 -2.65 5.58 7.43
CA ALA A 94 -2.50 6.75 8.29
C ALA A 94 -3.42 6.61 9.52
N ILE A 95 -2.87 6.88 10.70
CA ILE A 95 -3.57 6.83 11.98
C ILE A 95 -3.58 8.24 12.55
N GLU A 96 -4.77 8.82 12.64
CA GLU A 96 -5.02 10.06 13.38
C GLU A 96 -5.25 9.69 14.84
N GLU A 97 -4.56 10.40 15.74
CA GLU A 97 -4.77 10.30 17.19
C GLU A 97 -5.86 11.27 17.63
#